data_AF-A0A540X4E3-F1
#
_entry.id   AF-A0A540X4E3-F1
#
_cell.length_a   1.000
_cell.length_b   1.000
_cell.length_c   1.000
_cell.angle_alpha   90.00
_cell.angle_beta   90.00
_cell.angle_gamma   90.00
#
_symmetry.space_group_name_H-M   'P 1'
#
loop_
_entity.id
_entity.type
_entity.pdbx_description
1 polymer ?
#
loop_
_entity_poly.entity_id
_entity_poly.type
_entity_poly.pdbx_seq_one_letter_code
_entity_poly.pdbx_strand_id
1 'polypeptide(L)'
;MFKPILTATDLPPIGATREHYSLDMKAVMDTSKRFEMAKDMAAFANSMGGTLLIGAVEDQATGTLAAYRPLSEFDAATTIKAYSETVINRCFPAPFIDSKSIPLNNGHIIAINIWAFPGQPVGVKTRADKIDGFGGDSYVFPVRSGVDTNFIRPDQLPMFMLPEVRRRAIMLESIPAMERSALKIVCGTVIRRVKLATVNHLANTFTVEWEKGNSPALTFTLPIDTIKYIWKNTDGTWKITTTKFIINDDGSTDIFD
;
A
#
# COMPACT_ATOMS: atom_id res chain seq x y z
N MET A 1 6.51 1.73 -6.41
CA MET A 1 7.27 1.49 -5.17
C MET A 1 7.46 2.84 -4.49
N PHE A 2 7.22 2.95 -3.18
CA PHE A 2 7.36 4.24 -2.50
C PHE A 2 8.82 4.68 -2.48
N LYS A 3 9.07 6.00 -2.53
CA LYS A 3 10.40 6.59 -2.39
C LYS A 3 10.53 7.13 -0.97
N PRO A 4 11.46 6.64 -0.13
CA PRO A 4 11.67 7.19 1.20
C PRO A 4 12.21 8.62 1.10
N ILE A 5 11.83 9.45 2.06
CA ILE A 5 12.34 10.82 2.21
C ILE A 5 13.46 10.77 3.25
N LEU A 6 14.70 11.01 2.80
CA LEU A 6 15.88 10.87 3.63
C LEU A 6 16.54 12.21 3.94
N THR A 7 16.43 13.17 3.02
CA THR A 7 17.07 14.48 3.14
C THR A 7 16.13 15.61 2.68
N ALA A 8 16.57 16.86 2.85
CA ALA A 8 15.80 18.03 2.42
C ALA A 8 15.55 18.07 0.90
N THR A 9 16.43 17.46 0.09
CA THR A 9 16.24 17.40 -1.37
C THR A 9 15.16 16.40 -1.80
N ASP A 10 14.78 15.48 -0.91
CA ASP A 10 13.68 14.54 -1.14
C ASP A 10 12.31 15.12 -0.76
N LEU A 11 12.28 16.30 -0.10
CA LEU A 11 11.04 16.92 0.31
C LEU A 11 10.21 17.31 -0.92
N PRO A 12 8.90 16.99 -0.94
CA PRO A 12 8.04 17.39 -2.04
C PRO A 12 7.95 18.92 -2.19
N PRO A 13 7.92 19.44 -3.42
CA PRO A 13 7.70 20.86 -3.64
C PRO A 13 6.27 21.28 -3.25
N ILE A 14 6.16 22.47 -2.65
CA ILE A 14 4.88 23.10 -2.31
C ILE A 14 4.04 23.29 -3.58
N GLY A 15 2.73 23.01 -3.48
CA GLY A 15 1.72 23.21 -4.52
C GLY A 15 1.64 22.14 -5.61
N ALA A 16 2.69 21.32 -5.81
CA ALA A 16 2.69 20.30 -6.85
C ALA A 16 2.40 18.88 -6.33
N THR A 17 2.70 18.61 -5.06
CA THR A 17 2.48 17.28 -4.47
C THR A 17 1.13 17.21 -3.78
N ARG A 18 0.38 16.15 -4.07
CA ARG A 18 -0.85 15.76 -3.37
C ARG A 18 -0.61 14.55 -2.49
N GLU A 19 -1.46 14.36 -1.48
CA GLU A 19 -1.54 13.07 -0.82
C GLU A 19 -1.84 11.96 -1.83
N HIS A 20 -1.21 10.82 -1.63
CA HIS A 20 -1.44 9.64 -2.46
C HIS A 20 -1.16 8.37 -1.67
N TYR A 21 -1.29 7.22 -2.33
CA TYR A 21 -1.14 5.88 -1.75
C TYR A 21 0.10 5.63 -0.89
N SER A 22 1.15 6.44 -1.02
CA SER A 22 2.43 6.26 -0.32
C SER A 22 2.95 7.54 0.36
N LEU A 23 2.13 8.59 0.46
CA LEU A 23 2.48 9.83 1.13
C LEU A 23 1.24 10.39 1.86
N ASP A 24 1.41 10.65 3.15
CA ASP A 24 0.40 11.24 4.03
C ASP A 24 1.02 12.44 4.74
N MET A 25 0.35 13.57 4.72
CA MET A 25 0.84 14.85 5.22
C MET A 25 0.11 15.22 6.50
N LYS A 26 0.85 15.60 7.54
CA LYS A 26 0.26 16.07 8.78
C LYS A 26 0.94 17.35 9.24
N ALA A 27 0.16 18.41 9.41
CA ALA A 27 0.67 19.72 9.81
C ALA A 27 1.29 19.68 11.21
N VAL A 28 0.60 19.01 12.14
CA VAL A 28 1.02 18.80 13.53
C VAL A 28 0.50 17.42 13.94
N MET A 29 1.28 16.69 14.75
CA MET A 29 0.84 15.42 15.31
C MET A 29 0.54 15.57 16.81
N ASP A 30 -0.66 15.15 17.21
CA ASP A 30 -1.00 14.98 18.62
C ASP A 30 -0.48 13.61 19.09
N THR A 31 0.64 13.63 19.81
CA THR A 31 1.31 12.42 20.30
C THR A 31 0.49 11.67 21.37
N SER A 32 -0.63 12.22 21.87
CA SER A 32 -1.56 11.49 22.72
C SER A 32 -2.42 10.48 21.94
N LYS A 33 -2.63 10.71 20.64
CA LYS A 33 -3.44 9.87 19.75
C LYS A 33 -2.68 8.65 19.22
N ARG A 34 -2.14 7.85 20.15
CA ARG A 34 -1.32 6.65 19.85
C ARG A 34 -2.04 5.63 18.96
N PHE A 35 -3.38 5.59 18.99
CA PHE A 35 -4.15 4.70 18.10
C PHE A 35 -4.05 5.16 16.64
N GLU A 36 -4.27 6.44 16.38
CA GLU A 36 -4.20 7.01 15.03
C GLU A 36 -2.79 6.86 14.43
N MET A 37 -1.76 7.11 15.24
CA MET A 37 -0.37 6.85 14.86
C MET A 37 -0.14 5.38 14.45
N ALA A 38 -0.61 4.43 15.26
CA ALA A 38 -0.49 3.00 14.97
C ALA A 38 -1.27 2.60 13.72
N LYS A 39 -2.48 3.16 13.56
CA LYS A 39 -3.37 2.94 12.41
C LYS A 39 -2.68 3.34 11.11
N ASP A 40 -2.10 4.54 11.05
CA ASP A 40 -1.44 5.03 9.84
C ASP A 40 -0.22 4.19 9.47
N MET A 41 0.59 3.81 10.47
CA MET A 41 1.76 2.95 10.25
C MET A 41 1.38 1.55 9.78
N ALA A 42 0.39 0.93 10.43
CA ALA A 42 -0.09 -0.38 10.02
C ALA A 42 -0.75 -0.32 8.63
N ALA A 43 -1.48 0.76 8.30
CA ALA A 43 -2.09 0.95 6.99
C ALA A 43 -1.06 0.98 5.86
N PHE A 44 0.05 1.71 6.04
CA PHE A 44 1.16 1.73 5.09
C PHE A 44 1.91 0.39 5.03
N ALA A 45 2.18 -0.21 6.19
CA ALA A 45 2.85 -1.51 6.25
C ALA A 45 2.02 -2.62 5.61
N ASN A 46 0.69 -2.54 5.68
CA ASN A 46 -0.26 -3.47 5.05
C ASN A 46 -0.46 -3.23 3.56
N SER A 47 -0.10 -2.06 3.06
CA SER A 47 -0.12 -1.74 1.64
C SER A 47 1.28 -1.89 1.01
N MET A 48 1.75 -0.87 0.29
CA MET A 48 3.00 -0.85 -0.46
C MET A 48 4.14 -0.12 0.28
N GLY A 49 3.94 0.19 1.56
CA GLY A 49 4.75 1.15 2.30
C GLY A 49 4.43 2.60 1.93
N GLY A 50 5.08 3.53 2.60
CA GLY A 50 4.88 4.95 2.36
C GLY A 50 5.56 5.82 3.41
N THR A 51 5.31 7.12 3.33
CA THR A 51 5.90 8.11 4.23
C THR A 51 4.82 8.94 4.89
N LEU A 52 4.84 9.01 6.23
CA LEU A 52 4.13 10.05 6.97
C LEU A 52 5.05 11.27 7.08
N LEU A 53 4.64 12.41 6.55
CA LEU A 53 5.38 13.66 6.55
C LEU A 53 4.78 14.63 7.57
N ILE A 54 5.43 14.77 8.72
CA ILE A 54 4.98 15.61 9.84
C ILE A 54 5.63 17.00 9.74
N GLY A 55 4.82 18.03 9.91
CA GLY A 55 5.18 19.42 9.58
C GLY A 55 4.79 19.82 8.15
N ALA A 56 4.01 19.00 7.44
CA ALA A 56 3.49 19.29 6.11
C ALA A 56 2.02 19.72 6.21
N VAL A 57 1.72 20.95 5.81
CA VAL A 57 0.37 21.52 5.83
C VAL A 57 -0.29 21.25 4.49
N GLU A 58 -1.38 20.50 4.50
CA GLU A 58 -2.21 20.26 3.32
C GLU A 58 -3.21 21.41 3.10
N ASP A 59 -3.42 21.80 1.85
CA ASP A 59 -4.54 22.61 1.41
C ASP A 59 -5.78 21.72 1.30
N GLN A 60 -6.75 21.92 2.20
CA GLN A 60 -7.97 21.13 2.25
C GLN A 60 -8.83 21.22 0.98
N ALA A 61 -8.71 22.30 0.20
CA ALA A 61 -9.49 22.46 -1.04
C ALA A 61 -8.90 21.64 -2.19
N THR A 62 -7.58 21.51 -2.25
CA THR A 62 -6.87 20.90 -3.39
C THR A 62 -6.19 19.57 -3.08
N GLY A 63 -6.06 19.22 -1.79
CA GLY A 63 -5.30 18.09 -1.29
C GLY A 63 -3.80 18.20 -1.55
N THR A 64 -3.30 19.40 -1.86
CA THR A 64 -1.88 19.65 -2.18
C THR A 64 -1.11 20.14 -0.96
N LEU A 65 0.21 19.97 -0.96
CA LEU A 65 1.09 20.56 0.04
C LEU A 65 1.04 22.09 -0.04
N ALA A 66 0.40 22.75 0.92
CA ALA A 66 0.28 24.20 1.00
C ALA A 66 1.53 24.88 1.56
N ALA A 67 2.12 24.29 2.61
CA ALA A 67 3.28 24.86 3.30
C ALA A 67 4.00 23.83 4.17
N TYR A 68 5.25 24.12 4.50
CA TYR A 68 5.93 23.46 5.60
C TYR A 68 5.79 24.28 6.89
N ARG A 69 5.50 23.59 7.99
CA ARG A 69 5.52 24.10 9.36
C ARG A 69 6.57 23.30 10.14
N PRO A 70 7.85 23.69 10.07
CA PRO A 70 8.92 23.02 10.79
C PRO A 70 8.64 22.98 12.30
N LEU A 71 8.91 21.83 12.91
CA LEU A 71 8.84 21.61 14.34
C LEU A 71 10.13 22.11 15.00
N SER A 72 10.06 22.44 16.29
CA SER A 72 11.28 22.61 17.09
C SER A 72 12.05 21.28 17.17
N GLU A 73 13.37 21.34 17.44
CA GLU A 73 14.19 20.13 17.62
C GLU A 73 13.62 19.21 18.73
N PHE A 74 13.11 19.82 19.81
CA PHE A 74 12.48 19.10 20.91
C PHE A 74 11.18 18.37 20.49
N ASP A 75 10.30 19.06 19.77
CA ASP A 75 9.04 18.48 19.30
C ASP A 75 9.29 17.39 18.24
N ALA A 76 10.29 17.59 17.39
CA ALA A 76 10.76 16.61 16.42
C ALA A 76 11.23 15.32 17.10
N ALA A 77 12.13 15.43 18.08
CA ALA A 77 12.63 14.27 18.84
C ALA A 77 11.50 13.56 19.59
N THR A 78 10.59 14.32 20.21
CA THR A 78 9.41 13.78 20.91
C THR A 78 8.49 13.02 19.96
N THR A 79 8.24 13.56 18.77
CA THR A 79 7.41 12.93 17.74
C THR A 79 8.02 11.63 17.25
N ILE A 80 9.32 11.62 16.93
CA ILE A 80 10.03 10.41 16.49
C ILE A 80 9.96 9.32 17.56
N LYS A 81 10.27 9.67 18.81
CA LYS A 81 10.17 8.74 19.94
C LYS A 81 8.75 8.20 20.09
N ALA A 82 7.74 9.06 19.95
CA ALA A 82 6.35 8.65 20.08
C ALA A 82 5.94 7.63 19.02
N TYR A 83 6.40 7.77 17.77
CA TYR A 83 6.15 6.79 16.71
C TYR A 83 6.84 5.44 16.98
N SER A 84 8.12 5.45 17.36
CA SER A 84 8.86 4.23 17.70
C SER A 84 8.22 3.46 18.85
N GLU A 85 7.82 4.14 19.92
CA GLU A 85 7.09 3.53 21.04
C GLU A 85 5.73 3.00 20.60
N THR A 86 5.02 3.72 19.73
CA THR A 86 3.69 3.31 19.27
C THR A 86 3.76 2.03 18.43
N VAL A 87 4.75 1.91 17.53
CA VAL A 87 4.98 0.69 16.76
C VAL A 87 5.13 -0.51 17.67
N ILE A 88 6.02 -0.41 18.65
CA ILE A 88 6.36 -1.54 19.53
C ILE A 88 5.15 -1.93 20.41
N ASN A 89 4.43 -0.94 20.94
CA ASN A 89 3.38 -1.20 21.93
C ASN A 89 2.01 -1.50 21.32
N ARG A 90 1.76 -1.08 20.07
CA ARG A 90 0.42 -1.16 19.46
C ARG A 90 0.37 -1.92 18.15
N CYS A 91 1.46 -2.13 17.44
CA CYS A 91 1.44 -2.88 16.18
C CYS A 91 1.92 -4.32 16.38
N PHE A 92 1.25 -5.29 15.77
CA PHE A 92 1.70 -6.68 15.75
C PHE A 92 1.44 -7.35 14.38
N PRO A 93 2.47 -7.90 13.71
CA PRO A 93 3.89 -7.74 14.03
C PRO A 93 4.30 -6.27 13.94
N ALA A 94 5.37 -5.88 14.65
CA ALA A 94 5.88 -4.51 14.57
C ALA A 94 6.45 -4.23 13.17
N PRO A 95 5.89 -3.30 12.37
CA PRO A 95 6.43 -2.97 11.07
C PRO A 95 7.78 -2.25 11.21
N PHE A 96 8.62 -2.36 10.17
CA PHE A 96 9.87 -1.61 10.12
C PHE A 96 9.60 -0.16 9.72
N ILE A 97 10.05 0.76 10.56
CA ILE A 97 9.99 2.21 10.32
C ILE A 97 11.40 2.82 10.35
N ASP A 98 11.66 3.78 9.47
CA ASP A 98 12.86 4.61 9.46
C ASP A 98 12.47 6.09 9.55
N SER A 99 12.64 6.65 10.74
CA SER A 99 12.28 8.03 11.06
C SER A 99 13.45 8.96 10.80
N LYS A 100 13.25 9.99 9.98
CA LYS A 100 14.24 11.02 9.66
C LYS A 100 13.78 12.39 10.13
N SER A 101 14.67 13.10 10.83
CA SER A 101 14.53 14.52 11.14
C SER A 101 15.28 15.32 10.09
N ILE A 102 14.55 16.12 9.31
CA ILE A 102 15.04 16.84 8.14
C ILE A 102 15.07 18.34 8.47
N PRO A 103 16.24 18.98 8.54
CA PRO A 103 16.32 20.41 8.86
C PRO A 103 15.71 21.26 7.74
N LEU A 104 14.85 22.22 8.11
CA LEU A 104 14.21 23.17 7.20
C LEU A 104 13.87 24.47 7.94
N ASN A 105 14.32 25.62 7.42
CA ASN A 105 13.97 26.97 7.91
C ASN A 105 13.99 27.12 9.45
N ASN A 106 15.13 26.78 10.08
CA ASN A 106 15.37 26.83 11.53
C ASN A 106 14.55 25.86 12.39
N GLY A 107 13.85 24.89 11.78
CA GLY A 107 13.24 23.78 12.49
C GLY A 107 13.43 22.47 11.74
N HIS A 108 12.57 21.50 12.00
CA HIS A 108 12.65 20.15 11.47
C HIS A 108 11.32 19.65 10.90
N ILE A 109 11.39 19.00 9.76
CA ILE A 109 10.30 18.18 9.19
C ILE A 109 10.61 16.72 9.49
N ILE A 110 9.60 15.95 9.88
CA ILE A 110 9.78 14.53 10.22
C ILE A 110 9.22 13.66 9.11
N ALA A 111 10.06 12.81 8.53
CA ALA A 111 9.62 11.76 7.63
C ALA A 111 9.66 10.42 8.37
N ILE A 112 8.49 9.79 8.57
CA ILE A 112 8.40 8.42 9.07
C ILE A 112 8.24 7.50 7.86
N ASN A 113 9.33 6.93 7.38
CA ASN A 113 9.33 6.02 6.24
C ASN A 113 8.93 4.61 6.73
N ILE A 114 7.80 4.11 6.24
CA ILE A 114 7.22 2.84 6.66
C ILE A 114 7.33 1.85 5.51
N TRP A 115 8.00 0.73 5.76
CA TRP A 115 8.20 -0.30 4.75
C TRP A 115 7.02 -1.26 4.71
N ALA A 116 6.68 -1.73 3.50
CA ALA A 116 5.70 -2.79 3.33
C ALA A 116 6.14 -4.02 4.14
N PHE A 117 5.21 -4.63 4.87
CA PHE A 117 5.47 -5.83 5.66
C PHE A 117 4.93 -7.07 4.94
N PRO A 118 5.73 -7.83 4.17
CA PRO A 118 5.22 -8.84 3.24
C PRO A 118 4.72 -10.13 3.91
N GLY A 119 5.07 -10.37 5.18
CA GLY A 119 4.81 -11.64 5.85
C GLY A 119 3.34 -11.85 6.20
N GLN A 120 2.79 -10.99 7.07
CA GLN A 120 1.41 -11.08 7.55
C GLN A 120 0.83 -9.68 7.74
N PRO A 121 -0.50 -9.52 7.84
CA PRO A 121 -1.11 -8.25 8.16
C PRO A 121 -0.63 -7.74 9.53
N VAL A 122 -0.23 -6.47 9.58
CA VAL A 122 0.03 -5.70 10.78
C VAL A 122 -1.31 -5.32 11.40
N GLY A 123 -1.63 -5.93 12.53
CA GLY A 123 -2.75 -5.55 13.37
C GLY A 123 -2.38 -4.39 14.29
N VAL A 124 -3.37 -3.55 14.58
CA VAL A 124 -3.29 -2.49 15.58
C VAL A 124 -4.09 -2.90 16.80
N LYS A 125 -3.42 -2.94 17.94
CA LYS A 125 -3.96 -3.29 19.24
C LYS A 125 -5.00 -2.26 19.69
N THR A 126 -6.23 -2.72 19.78
CA THR A 126 -7.39 -2.07 20.38
C THR A 126 -7.74 -2.76 21.69
N ARG A 127 -8.62 -2.15 22.49
CA ARG A 127 -9.16 -2.77 23.68
C ARG A 127 -10.60 -3.15 23.37
N ALA A 128 -10.94 -4.42 23.56
CA ALA A 128 -12.32 -4.84 23.47
C ALA A 128 -13.12 -4.30 24.66
N ASP A 129 -14.41 -4.02 24.43
CA ASP A 129 -15.29 -3.55 25.48
C ASP A 129 -15.70 -4.73 26.37
N LYS A 130 -15.49 -4.58 27.68
CA LYS A 130 -15.97 -5.55 28.67
C LYS A 130 -17.49 -5.69 28.66
N ILE A 131 -18.21 -4.65 28.21
CA ILE A 131 -19.66 -4.67 28.06
C ILE A 131 -20.08 -5.76 27.04
N ASP A 132 -19.30 -5.96 25.99
CA ASP A 132 -19.54 -6.98 24.96
C ASP A 132 -19.09 -8.40 25.39
N GLY A 133 -18.74 -8.57 26.68
CA GLY A 133 -18.36 -9.87 27.25
C GLY A 133 -16.88 -10.24 27.09
N PHE A 134 -16.05 -9.40 26.46
CA PHE A 134 -14.61 -9.64 26.32
C PHE A 134 -13.77 -8.40 26.68
N GLY A 135 -12.92 -8.52 27.70
CA GLY A 135 -12.14 -7.40 28.26
C GLY A 135 -10.66 -7.39 27.93
N GLY A 136 -10.27 -7.96 26.79
CA GLY A 136 -8.87 -8.18 26.41
C GLY A 136 -8.37 -7.31 25.26
N ASP A 137 -7.19 -7.67 24.78
CA ASP A 137 -6.61 -7.10 23.57
C ASP A 137 -7.41 -7.56 22.36
N SER A 138 -7.82 -6.61 21.53
CA SER A 138 -8.37 -6.85 20.21
C SER A 138 -7.46 -6.26 19.15
N TYR A 139 -7.59 -6.70 17.91
CA TYR A 139 -6.78 -6.18 16.81
C TYR A 139 -7.68 -5.80 15.65
N VAL A 140 -7.42 -4.61 15.11
CA VAL A 140 -7.96 -4.17 13.83
C VAL A 140 -6.85 -4.14 12.80
N PHE A 141 -7.16 -4.44 11.55
CA PHE A 141 -6.15 -4.59 10.49
C PHE A 141 -6.34 -3.49 9.45
N PRO A 142 -5.79 -2.28 9.67
CA PRO A 142 -5.95 -1.18 8.73
C PRO A 142 -5.13 -1.43 7.46
N VAL A 143 -5.65 -1.03 6.31
CA VAL A 143 -4.98 -1.11 5.01
C VAL A 143 -5.29 0.17 4.23
N ARG A 144 -4.26 0.77 3.63
CA ARG A 144 -4.44 1.99 2.86
C ARG A 144 -5.00 1.67 1.47
N SER A 145 -6.06 2.37 1.09
CA SER A 145 -6.74 2.27 -0.21
C SER A 145 -6.96 3.67 -0.76
N GLY A 146 -5.96 4.21 -1.44
CA GLY A 146 -5.95 5.59 -1.91
C GLY A 146 -5.45 6.52 -0.83
N VAL A 147 -6.27 7.51 -0.52
CA VAL A 147 -6.07 8.43 0.61
C VAL A 147 -6.66 7.86 1.90
N ASP A 148 -7.65 6.98 1.79
CA ASP A 148 -8.36 6.45 2.95
C ASP A 148 -7.70 5.20 3.55
N THR A 149 -7.91 5.03 4.86
CA THR A 149 -7.58 3.80 5.58
C THR A 149 -8.86 2.98 5.79
N ASN A 150 -8.91 1.80 5.19
CA ASN A 150 -9.97 0.82 5.39
C ASN A 150 -9.52 -0.27 6.36
N PHE A 151 -10.45 -1.00 6.96
CA PHE A 151 -10.12 -2.16 7.80
C PHE A 151 -10.36 -3.46 7.03
N ILE A 152 -9.37 -4.34 7.02
CA ILE A 152 -9.49 -5.70 6.51
C ILE A 152 -10.50 -6.43 7.38
N ARG A 153 -11.55 -6.96 6.75
CA ARG A 153 -12.55 -7.76 7.45
C ARG A 153 -12.03 -9.18 7.72
N PRO A 154 -12.57 -9.90 8.71
CA PRO A 154 -12.16 -11.28 8.99
C PRO A 154 -12.23 -12.22 7.78
N ASP A 155 -13.21 -12.05 6.89
CA ASP A 155 -13.36 -12.84 5.65
C ASP A 155 -12.27 -12.53 4.61
N GLN A 156 -11.70 -11.33 4.65
CA GLN A 156 -10.64 -10.90 3.74
C GLN A 156 -9.24 -11.24 4.28
N LEU A 157 -9.10 -11.36 5.61
CA LEU A 157 -7.82 -11.55 6.28
C LEU A 157 -6.98 -12.72 5.73
N PRO A 158 -7.55 -13.92 5.45
CA PRO A 158 -6.78 -15.03 4.89
C PRO A 158 -6.06 -14.66 3.59
N MET A 159 -6.65 -13.79 2.77
CA MET A 159 -6.06 -13.36 1.50
C MET A 159 -4.80 -12.51 1.71
N PHE A 160 -4.72 -11.78 2.81
CA PHE A 160 -3.53 -11.02 3.18
C PHE A 160 -2.51 -11.84 4.00
N MET A 161 -2.92 -12.99 4.54
CA MET A 161 -2.05 -13.88 5.30
C MET A 161 -1.21 -14.82 4.42
N LEU A 162 -1.60 -15.05 3.16
CA LEU A 162 -0.80 -15.85 2.22
C LEU A 162 0.34 -14.97 1.65
N PRO A 163 1.60 -15.15 2.10
CA PRO A 163 2.69 -14.24 1.71
C PRO A 163 2.96 -14.29 0.20
N GLU A 164 2.68 -15.43 -0.44
CA GLU A 164 2.81 -15.61 -1.88
C GLU A 164 1.83 -14.74 -2.66
N VAL A 165 0.55 -14.75 -2.26
CA VAL A 165 -0.51 -13.93 -2.88
C VAL A 165 -0.18 -12.46 -2.73
N ARG A 166 0.23 -12.06 -1.53
CA ARG A 166 0.65 -10.69 -1.24
C ARG A 166 1.87 -10.27 -2.07
N ARG A 167 2.90 -11.12 -2.17
CA ARG A 167 4.07 -10.87 -3.01
C ARG A 167 3.67 -10.70 -4.47
N ARG A 168 2.78 -11.54 -4.99
CA ARG A 168 2.28 -11.45 -6.37
C ARG A 168 1.56 -10.13 -6.59
N ALA A 169 0.70 -9.71 -5.66
CA ALA A 169 -0.01 -8.44 -5.74
C ALA A 169 0.95 -7.23 -5.74
N ILE A 170 1.95 -7.23 -4.85
CA ILE A 170 3.00 -6.19 -4.79
C ILE A 170 3.78 -6.15 -6.12
N MET A 171 4.13 -7.30 -6.68
CA MET A 171 4.84 -7.39 -7.95
C MET A 171 4.01 -6.85 -9.12
N LEU A 172 2.72 -7.18 -9.20
CA LEU A 172 1.83 -6.61 -10.22
C LEU A 172 1.76 -5.07 -10.11
N GLU A 173 1.62 -4.55 -8.90
CA GLU A 173 1.51 -3.11 -8.68
C GLU A 173 2.82 -2.37 -8.98
N SER A 174 3.96 -3.05 -8.80
CA SER A 174 5.28 -2.51 -9.12
C SER A 174 5.54 -2.34 -10.62
N ILE A 175 4.70 -2.91 -11.50
CA ILE A 175 4.83 -2.77 -12.95
C ILE A 175 4.56 -1.30 -13.33
N PRO A 176 5.53 -0.60 -13.95
CA PRO A 176 5.37 0.79 -14.35
C PRO A 176 4.17 1.00 -15.26
N ALA A 177 3.42 2.09 -15.09
CA ALA A 177 2.19 2.35 -15.85
C ALA A 177 2.38 2.28 -17.38
N MET A 178 3.52 2.78 -17.88
CA MET A 178 3.88 2.71 -19.31
C MET A 178 4.13 1.29 -19.81
N GLU A 179 4.51 0.37 -18.92
CA GLU A 179 4.80 -1.03 -19.23
C GLU A 179 3.56 -1.93 -19.04
N ARG A 180 2.48 -1.42 -18.43
CA ARG A 180 1.24 -2.18 -18.19
C ARG A 180 0.46 -2.50 -19.46
N SER A 181 0.72 -1.86 -20.59
CA SER A 181 -0.01 -2.05 -21.86
C SER A 181 0.46 -3.22 -22.72
N ALA A 182 1.61 -3.83 -22.39
CA ALA A 182 2.26 -4.83 -23.24
C ALA A 182 2.72 -6.07 -22.47
N LEU A 183 1.90 -6.54 -21.53
CA LEU A 183 2.18 -7.71 -20.72
C LEU A 183 1.91 -9.00 -21.49
N LYS A 184 2.58 -10.09 -21.11
CA LYS A 184 2.25 -11.45 -21.59
C LYS A 184 1.67 -12.27 -20.44
N ILE A 185 0.42 -12.71 -20.56
CA ILE A 185 -0.16 -13.71 -19.66
C ILE A 185 -0.02 -15.10 -20.28
N VAL A 186 0.45 -16.05 -19.47
CA VAL A 186 0.67 -17.45 -19.87
C VAL A 186 -0.22 -18.36 -19.06
N CYS A 187 -1.00 -19.16 -19.77
CA CYS A 187 -1.93 -20.16 -19.25
C CYS A 187 -1.66 -21.48 -19.98
N GLY A 188 -0.93 -22.40 -19.33
CA GLY A 188 -0.43 -23.61 -20.00
C GLY A 188 0.46 -23.27 -21.20
N THR A 189 0.05 -23.68 -22.40
CA THR A 189 0.73 -23.39 -23.68
C THR A 189 0.26 -22.10 -24.34
N VAL A 190 -0.82 -21.49 -23.84
CA VAL A 190 -1.43 -20.30 -24.44
C VAL A 190 -0.73 -19.06 -23.89
N ILE A 191 -0.26 -18.20 -24.79
CA ILE A 191 0.34 -16.90 -24.47
C ILE A 191 -0.54 -15.82 -25.08
N ARG A 192 -1.01 -14.87 -24.27
CA ARG A 192 -1.78 -13.72 -24.73
C ARG A 192 -1.07 -12.43 -24.35
N ARG A 193 -1.09 -11.45 -25.26
CA ARG A 193 -0.68 -10.08 -24.96
C ARG A 193 -1.86 -9.36 -24.33
N VAL A 194 -1.66 -8.77 -23.17
CA VAL A 194 -2.71 -8.12 -22.39
C VAL A 194 -2.23 -6.79 -21.84
N LYS A 195 -3.19 -5.93 -21.47
CA LYS A 195 -2.96 -4.73 -20.69
C LYS A 195 -3.46 -4.97 -19.26
N LEU A 196 -2.65 -4.66 -18.25
CA LEU A 196 -3.07 -4.70 -16.85
C LEU A 196 -3.83 -3.42 -16.54
N ALA A 197 -5.13 -3.56 -16.31
CA ALA A 197 -6.01 -2.45 -16.00
C ALA A 197 -5.89 -2.08 -14.51
N THR A 198 -6.19 -3.02 -13.63
CA THR A 198 -6.25 -2.77 -12.18
C THR A 198 -5.76 -3.98 -11.38
N VAL A 199 -5.26 -3.71 -10.17
CA VAL A 199 -4.97 -4.71 -9.15
C VAL A 199 -5.79 -4.33 -7.92
N ASN A 200 -6.68 -5.20 -7.48
CA ASN A 200 -7.50 -5.00 -6.30
C ASN A 200 -7.03 -5.92 -5.17
N HIS A 201 -6.21 -5.35 -4.28
CA HIS A 201 -5.65 -6.07 -3.13
C HIS A 201 -6.74 -6.55 -2.16
N LEU A 202 -7.82 -5.78 -1.99
CA LEU A 202 -8.90 -6.10 -1.05
C LEU A 202 -9.80 -7.22 -1.55
N ALA A 203 -9.98 -7.32 -2.86
CA ALA A 203 -10.74 -8.38 -3.51
C ALA A 203 -9.88 -9.59 -3.92
N ASN A 204 -8.55 -9.53 -3.75
CA ASN A 204 -7.60 -10.53 -4.24
C ASN A 204 -7.76 -10.77 -5.74
N THR A 205 -7.96 -9.72 -6.52
CA THR A 205 -8.15 -9.84 -7.97
C THR A 205 -7.25 -8.90 -8.75
N PHE A 206 -6.99 -9.26 -10.00
CA PHE A 206 -6.40 -8.38 -10.98
C PHE A 206 -7.21 -8.44 -12.28
N THR A 207 -7.38 -7.30 -12.92
CA THR A 207 -8.17 -7.17 -14.14
C THR A 207 -7.24 -6.85 -15.30
N VAL A 208 -7.42 -7.58 -16.39
CA VAL A 208 -6.65 -7.39 -17.63
C VAL A 208 -7.58 -7.18 -18.82
N GLU A 209 -7.11 -6.41 -19.78
CA GLU A 209 -7.73 -6.17 -21.06
C GLU A 209 -6.95 -6.96 -22.13
N TRP A 210 -7.65 -7.75 -22.93
CA TRP A 210 -7.06 -8.54 -24.01
C TRP A 210 -7.64 -8.11 -25.36
N GLU A 211 -6.78 -7.58 -26.23
CA GLU A 211 -7.14 -7.25 -27.60
C GLU A 211 -7.14 -8.51 -28.48
N LYS A 212 -8.31 -8.90 -29.00
CA LYS A 212 -8.50 -10.08 -29.86
C LYS A 212 -8.50 -9.64 -31.34
N GLY A 213 -7.38 -9.05 -31.80
CA GLY A 213 -7.23 -8.63 -33.19
C GLY A 213 -8.36 -7.70 -33.67
N ASN A 214 -9.20 -8.16 -34.60
CA ASN A 214 -10.34 -7.39 -35.12
C ASN A 214 -11.60 -7.42 -34.24
N SER A 215 -11.60 -8.17 -33.14
CA SER A 215 -12.70 -8.21 -32.19
C SER A 215 -12.52 -7.15 -31.09
N PRO A 216 -13.61 -6.67 -30.47
CA PRO A 216 -13.52 -5.76 -29.33
C PRO A 216 -12.63 -6.35 -28.22
N ALA A 217 -11.92 -5.47 -27.52
CA ALA A 217 -11.08 -5.87 -26.40
C ALA A 217 -11.95 -6.51 -25.31
N LEU A 218 -11.50 -7.66 -24.81
CA LEU A 218 -12.17 -8.39 -23.76
C LEU A 218 -11.54 -8.04 -22.43
N THR A 219 -12.35 -7.65 -21.45
CA THR A 219 -11.88 -7.39 -20.08
C THR A 219 -12.28 -8.55 -19.21
N PHE A 220 -11.34 -9.11 -18.46
CA PHE A 220 -11.61 -10.20 -17.53
C PHE A 220 -10.79 -10.04 -16.25
N THR A 221 -11.32 -10.62 -15.17
CA THR A 221 -10.76 -10.49 -13.82
C THR A 221 -10.41 -11.87 -13.28
N LEU A 222 -9.18 -12.01 -12.79
CA LEU A 222 -8.69 -13.26 -12.22
C LEU A 222 -8.29 -13.08 -10.75
N PRO A 223 -8.44 -14.10 -9.92
CA PRO A 223 -7.86 -14.11 -8.57
C PRO A 223 -6.33 -14.08 -8.60
N ILE A 224 -5.67 -13.34 -7.70
CA ILE A 224 -4.20 -13.20 -7.69
C ILE A 224 -3.51 -14.51 -7.30
N ASP A 225 -4.17 -15.37 -6.53
CA ASP A 225 -3.72 -16.72 -6.17
C ASP A 225 -3.58 -17.64 -7.38
N THR A 226 -4.27 -17.37 -8.50
CA THR A 226 -4.03 -18.09 -9.77
C THR A 226 -2.65 -17.85 -10.35
N ILE A 227 -1.97 -16.76 -9.99
CA ILE A 227 -0.66 -16.43 -10.53
C ILE A 227 0.39 -17.38 -9.92
N LYS A 228 1.18 -18.05 -10.76
CA LYS A 228 2.32 -18.88 -10.33
C LYS A 228 3.58 -18.03 -10.21
N TYR A 229 3.86 -17.21 -11.23
CA TYR A 229 5.10 -16.44 -11.34
C TYR A 229 4.88 -15.10 -12.05
N ILE A 230 5.61 -14.07 -11.62
CA ILE A 230 5.67 -12.74 -12.24
C ILE A 230 7.13 -12.35 -12.38
N TRP A 231 7.55 -11.97 -13.58
CA TRP A 231 8.92 -11.50 -13.82
C TRP A 231 9.02 -10.62 -15.05
N LYS A 232 10.11 -9.86 -15.15
CA LYS A 232 10.48 -9.10 -16.34
C LYS A 232 11.51 -9.91 -17.13
N ASN A 233 11.23 -10.19 -18.41
CA ASN A 233 12.15 -10.89 -19.30
C ASN A 233 13.35 -9.99 -19.66
N THR A 234 14.39 -10.59 -20.24
CA THR A 234 15.56 -9.88 -20.80
C THR A 234 15.20 -8.93 -21.95
N ASP A 235 14.10 -9.20 -22.66
CA ASP A 235 13.54 -8.33 -23.71
C ASP A 235 12.78 -7.11 -23.15
N GLY A 236 12.75 -6.95 -21.82
CA GLY A 236 12.02 -5.88 -21.14
C GLY A 236 10.52 -6.13 -20.96
N THR A 237 9.98 -7.22 -21.51
CA THR A 237 8.55 -7.54 -21.41
C THR A 237 8.23 -8.21 -20.08
N TRP A 238 7.19 -7.73 -19.40
CA TRP A 238 6.68 -8.40 -18.20
C TRP A 238 5.82 -9.62 -18.56
N LYS A 239 5.99 -10.69 -17.80
CA LYS A 239 5.31 -11.97 -17.99
C LYS A 239 4.65 -12.43 -16.70
N ILE A 240 3.40 -12.85 -16.81
CA ILE A 240 2.58 -13.40 -15.73
C ILE A 240 2.22 -14.83 -16.13
N THR A 241 2.59 -15.82 -15.32
CA THR A 241 2.14 -17.22 -15.53
C THR A 241 1.05 -17.54 -14.53
N THR A 242 0.00 -18.22 -14.96
CA THR A 242 -1.21 -18.50 -14.19
C THR A 242 -1.52 -20.01 -14.16
N THR A 243 -2.40 -20.44 -13.24
CA THR A 243 -3.13 -21.72 -13.32
C THR A 243 -3.99 -21.76 -14.58
N LYS A 244 -4.52 -22.93 -14.93
CA LYS A 244 -5.31 -23.04 -16.15
C LYS A 244 -6.63 -22.30 -15.96
N PHE A 245 -7.02 -21.53 -16.96
CA PHE A 245 -8.32 -20.88 -17.00
C PHE A 245 -8.82 -20.78 -18.43
N ILE A 246 -10.14 -20.76 -18.59
CA ILE A 246 -10.84 -20.47 -19.84
C ILE A 246 -11.41 -19.06 -19.74
N ILE A 247 -11.38 -18.32 -20.85
CA ILE A 247 -12.07 -17.03 -20.96
C ILE A 247 -13.25 -17.24 -21.90
N ASN A 248 -14.45 -16.99 -21.41
CA ASN A 248 -15.67 -17.07 -22.19
C ASN A 248 -15.85 -15.80 -23.04
N ASP A 249 -16.70 -15.86 -24.06
CA ASP A 249 -16.90 -14.73 -24.99
C ASP A 249 -17.49 -13.49 -24.32
N ASP A 250 -18.12 -13.63 -23.15
CA ASP A 250 -18.65 -12.54 -22.33
C ASP A 250 -17.61 -11.93 -21.36
N GLY A 251 -16.39 -12.47 -21.31
CA GLY A 251 -15.31 -12.03 -20.44
C GLY A 251 -15.30 -12.69 -19.05
N SER A 252 -16.24 -13.61 -18.78
CA SER A 252 -16.16 -14.46 -17.59
C SER A 252 -15.02 -15.48 -17.71
N THR A 253 -14.52 -15.96 -16.57
CA THR A 253 -13.41 -16.90 -16.53
C THR A 253 -13.70 -18.11 -15.66
N ASP A 254 -13.46 -19.30 -16.21
CA ASP A 254 -13.52 -20.56 -15.47
C ASP A 254 -12.10 -21.02 -15.13
N ILE A 255 -11.83 -21.26 -13.85
CA ILE A 255 -10.49 -21.61 -13.33
C ILE A 255 -10.42 -23.12 -13.07
N PHE A 256 -9.31 -23.73 -13.45
CA PHE A 256 -9.04 -25.15 -13.29
C PHE A 256 -7.73 -25.33 -12.53
N ASP A 257 -7.78 -26.14 -11.47
CA ASP A 257 -6.61 -26.52 -10.67
C ASP A 257 -5.69 -27.51 -11.42
#